data_AF-A0A976LS55-F1
#
_entry.id   AF-A0A976LS55-F1
#
_cell.length_a   1.000
_cell.length_b   1.000
_cell.length_c   1.000
_cell.angle_alpha   90.00
_cell.angle_beta   90.00
_cell.angle_gamma   90.00
#
_symmetry.space_group_name_H-M   'P 1'
#
loop_
_entity.id
_entity.type
_entity.pdbx_description
1 polymer ?
#
loop_
_entity_poly.entity_id
_entity_poly.type
_entity_poly.pdbx_seq_one_letter_code
_entity_poly.pdbx_strand_id
1 'polypeptide(L)' 'TYALCGFAHVASMAIFVGGICALAPEKACNIGGPAARALIAAMFACLLTACVAGTFFTKGSILLGE' A
#
# COMPACT_ATOMS: atom_id res chain seq x y z
N THR A 1 -0.13 -0.52 -14.97
CA THR A 1 0.67 -1.60 -14.34
C THR A 1 1.15 -1.23 -12.93
N TYR A 2 1.62 0.00 -12.70
CA TYR A 2 2.10 0.44 -11.37
C TYR A 2 1.08 0.38 -10.22
N ALA A 3 -0.23 0.53 -10.50
CA ALA A 3 -1.28 0.41 -9.48
C ALA A 3 -1.43 -0.99 -8.86
N LEU A 4 -0.96 -2.04 -9.55
CA LEU A 4 -1.06 -3.44 -9.11
C LEU A 4 0.27 -4.00 -8.59
N CYS A 5 1.33 -3.19 -8.56
CA CYS A 5 2.68 -3.66 -8.21
C CYS A 5 2.94 -3.70 -6.69
N GLY A 6 2.04 -3.14 -5.89
CA GLY A 6 2.08 -3.27 -4.44
C GLY A 6 1.23 -4.42 -3.96
N PHE A 7 1.76 -5.20 -3.02
CA PHE A 7 1.06 -6.24 -2.24
C PHE A 7 -0.04 -5.66 -1.33
N ALA A 8 -0.88 -4.78 -1.86
CA ALA A 8 -1.96 -4.12 -1.16
C ALA A 8 -3.21 -5.03 -1.11
N HIS A 9 -3.04 -6.24 -0.57
CA HIS A 9 -4.11 -7.22 -0.39
C HIS A 9 -4.14 -7.70 1.06
N VAL A 10 -5.36 -7.99 1.56
CA VAL A 10 -5.60 -8.44 2.93
C VAL A 10 -4.73 -9.65 3.29
N ALA A 11 -4.50 -10.56 2.34
CA ALA A 11 -3.63 -11.71 2.54
C ALA A 11 -2.17 -11.33 2.84
N SER A 12 -1.61 -10.30 2.20
CA SER A 12 -0.24 -9.87 2.47
C SER A 12 -0.10 -9.19 3.84
N MET A 13 -1.13 -8.42 4.20
CA MET A 13 -1.21 -7.82 5.53
C MET A 13 -1.33 -8.90 6.61
N ALA A 14 -2.12 -9.95 6.38
CA ALA A 14 -2.21 -11.09 7.28
C ALA A 14 -0.87 -11.82 7.46
N ILE A 15 -0.07 -11.94 6.39
CA ILE A 15 1.30 -12.50 6.47
C ILE A 15 2.20 -11.61 7.32
N PHE A 16 2.17 -10.28 7.12
CA PHE A 16 2.97 -9.34 7.90
C PHE A 16 2.57 -9.32 9.38
N VAL A 17 1.29 -9.22 9.66
CA VAL A 17 0.77 -9.25 11.05
C VAL A 17 1.06 -10.60 11.68
N GLY A 18 0.84 -11.71 10.98
CA GLY A 18 1.14 -13.06 11.45
C GLY A 18 2.63 -13.26 11.75
N GLY A 19 3.52 -12.75 10.89
CA GLY A 19 4.97 -12.79 11.10
C GLY A 19 5.40 -11.95 12.31
N ILE A 20 4.90 -10.72 12.45
CA ILE A 20 5.23 -9.88 13.61
C ILE A 20 4.67 -10.49 14.91
N CYS A 21 3.46 -11.06 14.88
CA CYS A 21 2.90 -11.79 16.01
C CYS A 21 3.72 -13.04 16.38
N ALA A 22 4.32 -13.72 15.39
CA ALA A 22 5.21 -14.86 15.64
C ALA A 22 6.57 -14.44 16.25
N LEU A 23 7.10 -13.27 15.87
CA LEU A 23 8.34 -12.74 16.45
C LEU A 23 8.14 -12.08 17.82
N ALA A 24 7.02 -11.39 18.04
CA ALA A 24 6.73 -10.63 19.25
C ALA A 24 5.26 -10.79 19.66
N PRO A 25 4.88 -11.93 20.26
CA PRO A 25 3.48 -12.25 20.59
C PRO A 25 2.88 -11.27 21.61
N GLU A 26 3.69 -10.69 22.50
CA GLU A 26 3.23 -9.67 23.47
C GLU A 26 2.67 -8.41 22.78
N LYS A 27 3.14 -8.08 21.57
CA LYS A 27 2.73 -6.87 20.85
C LYS A 27 1.58 -7.12 19.88
N ALA A 28 1.16 -8.37 19.68
CA ALA A 28 0.10 -8.76 18.74
C ALA A 28 -1.19 -7.95 18.92
N CYS A 29 -1.61 -7.75 20.19
CA CYS A 29 -2.81 -6.98 20.54
C CYS A 29 -2.73 -5.51 20.08
N ASN A 30 -1.53 -4.91 20.15
CA ASN A 30 -1.30 -3.53 19.74
C ASN A 30 -1.20 -3.36 18.21
N ILE A 31 -0.93 -4.44 17.47
CA ILE A 31 -0.73 -4.42 16.01
C ILE A 31 -2.06 -4.67 15.27
N GLY A 32 -2.98 -5.46 15.83
CA GLY A 32 -4.25 -5.79 15.19
C GLY A 32 -5.15 -4.57 14.92
N GLY A 33 -5.19 -3.59 15.83
CA GLY A 33 -5.97 -2.35 15.67
C GLY A 33 -5.50 -1.47 14.49
N PRO A 34 -4.20 -1.08 14.42
CA PRO A 34 -3.69 -0.26 13.33
C PRO A 34 -3.53 -1.00 12.00
N ALA A 35 -3.57 -2.35 11.96
CA ALA A 35 -3.37 -3.12 10.74
C ALA A 35 -4.38 -2.77 9.62
N ALA A 36 -5.65 -2.52 9.96
CA ALA A 36 -6.66 -2.12 8.98
C ALA A 36 -6.37 -0.73 8.39
N ARG A 37 -5.90 0.22 9.21
CA ARG A 37 -5.45 1.54 8.77
C ARG A 37 -4.19 1.47 7.91
N ALA A 38 -3.25 0.59 8.27
CA ALA A 38 -2.04 0.36 7.49
C ALA A 38 -2.34 -0.21 6.10
N LEU A 39 -3.34 -1.08 5.96
CA LEU A 39 -3.79 -1.60 4.67
C LEU A 39 -4.30 -0.47 3.75
N ILE A 40 -5.12 0.44 4.28
CA ILE A 40 -5.66 1.58 3.54
C ILE A 40 -4.53 2.55 3.14
N ALA A 41 -3.57 2.80 4.04
CA ALA A 41 -2.40 3.62 3.73
C ALA A 41 -1.54 3.00 2.62
N ALA A 42 -1.36 1.67 2.62
CA ALA A 42 -0.61 0.95 1.59
C ALA A 42 -1.30 1.02 0.23
N MET A 43 -2.63 0.88 0.16
CA MET A 43 -3.43 1.11 -1.06
C MET A 43 -3.21 2.52 -1.61
N PHE A 44 -3.25 3.54 -0.75
CA PHE A 44 -3.05 4.93 -1.15
C PHE A 44 -1.64 5.20 -1.67
N ALA A 45 -0.61 4.61 -1.05
CA ALA A 45 0.77 4.70 -1.53
C ALA A 45 0.95 4.08 -2.93
N CYS A 46 0.30 2.94 -3.19
CA CYS A 46 0.31 2.30 -4.50
C CYS A 46 -0.42 3.13 -5.56
N LEU A 47 -1.57 3.72 -5.21
CA LEU A 47 -2.31 4.65 -6.08
C LEU A 47 -1.49 5.90 -6.40
N LEU A 48 -0.85 6.53 -5.41
CA LEU A 48 0.02 7.68 -5.61
C LEU A 48 1.19 7.35 -6.54
N THR A 49 1.83 6.19 -6.32
CA THR A 49 2.92 5.72 -7.18
C THR A 49 2.43 5.48 -8.61
N ALA A 50 1.23 4.94 -8.77
CA ALA A 50 0.61 4.74 -10.07
C ALA A 50 0.22 6.05 -10.76
N CYS A 51 -0.27 7.04 -10.02
CA CYS A 51 -0.53 8.38 -10.53
C CYS A 51 0.76 9.04 -11.01
N VAL A 52 1.83 8.98 -10.22
CA VAL A 52 3.15 9.50 -10.61
C VAL A 52 3.66 8.79 -11.87
N ALA A 53 3.69 7.47 -11.88
CA ALA A 53 4.12 6.71 -13.05
C ALA A 53 3.23 6.97 -14.28
N GLY A 54 1.91 7.11 -14.08
CA GLY A 54 0.95 7.47 -15.12
C GLY A 54 1.22 8.86 -15.70
N THR A 55 1.51 9.86 -14.87
CA THR A 55 1.86 11.21 -15.34
C THR A 55 3.13 11.22 -16.20
N PHE A 56 4.13 10.41 -15.88
CA PHE A 56 5.35 10.29 -16.69
C PHE A 56 5.16 9.44 -17.95
N PHE A 57 4.31 8.42 -17.91
CA PHE A 57 4.08 7.51 -19.03
C PHE A 57 3.09 8.08 -20.06
N THR A 58 2.17 8.98 -19.66
CA THR A 58 1.06 9.45 -20.50
C THR A 58 1.35 10.67 -21.38
N LYS A 59 2.56 11.25 -21.40
CA LYS A 59 2.97 12.38 -22.29
C LYS A 59 1.82 13.39 -22.60
N GLY A 60 1.08 13.75 -21.55
CA GLY A 60 -0.19 14.46 -21.66
C GLY A 60 -0.56 14.99 -20.30
N SER A 61 0.30 15.86 -19.78
CA SER A 61 0.02 16.60 -18.57
C SER A 61 -1.19 17.50 -18.86
N ILE A 62 -2.36 17.16 -18.31
CA ILE A 62 -3.54 18.04 -18.27
C ILE A 62 -3.22 19.43 -17.64
N LEU A 63 -2.05 19.57 -16.98
CA LEU A 63 -1.51 20.83 -16.43
C LEU A 63 -0.48 21.56 -17.31
N LEU A 64 -0.02 20.98 -18.42
CA LEU A 64 0.83 21.64 -19.41
C LEU A 64 0.18 21.47 -20.77
N GLY A 65 -0.94 22.19 -20.97
CA GLY A 65 -1.70 22.16 -22.20
C GLY A 65 -0.81 22.50 -23.40
N GLU A 66 -0.66 21.52 -24.27
CA GLU A 66 -0.44 21.64 -25.72
C GLU A 66 -1.27 20.52 -26.37
#